data_AF-A0A7W1EUM1-F1
#
_entry.id   AF-A0A7W1EUM1-F1
#
_cell.length_a   1.000
_cell.length_b   1.000
_cell.length_c   1.000
_cell.angle_alpha   90.00
_cell.angle_beta   90.00
_cell.angle_gamma   90.00
#
_symmetry.space_group_name_H-M   'P 1'
#
loop_
_entity.id
_entity.type
_entity.pdbx_description
1 polymer ?
#
loop_
_entity_poly.entity_id
_entity_poly.type
_entity_poly.pdbx_seq_one_letter_code
_entity_poly.pdbx_strand_id
1 'polypeptide(L)' 'MEKHRVFTTSFASVYPHYVTKAKKKAVQKQKQMKLFFWLTGYDQK' A
#
# COMPACT_ATOMS: atom_id res chain seq x y z
N MET A 1 -15.92 12.10 -18.25
CA MET A 1 -15.18 11.97 -16.97
C MET A 1 -13.73 11.65 -17.30
N GLU A 2 -12.80 12.57 -17.02
CA GLU A 2 -11.38 12.23 -17.08
C GLU A 2 -11.10 11.15 -16.05
N LYS A 3 -10.74 9.96 -16.52
CA LYS A 3 -10.33 8.88 -15.63
C LYS A 3 -8.96 9.24 -15.07
N HIS A 4 -8.91 9.63 -13.79
CA HIS A 4 -7.62 9.86 -13.13
C HIS A 4 -6.75 8.60 -13.25
N ARG A 5 -5.52 8.80 -13.73
CA ARG A 5 -4.54 7.73 -13.98
C ARG A 5 -4.29 6.84 -12.75
N VAL A 6 -4.52 7.37 -11.56
CA VAL A 6 -4.41 6.65 -10.29
C VAL A 6 -5.34 5.43 -10.25
N PHE A 7 -6.55 5.53 -10.80
CA PHE A 7 -7.52 4.43 -10.79
C PHE A 7 -7.29 3.40 -11.90
N THR A 8 -6.52 3.75 -12.95
CA THR A 8 -6.19 2.85 -14.05
C THR A 8 -4.82 2.19 -13.89
N THR A 9 -4.01 2.63 -12.93
CA THR A 9 -2.66 2.11 -12.72
C THR A 9 -2.73 0.84 -11.88
N SER A 10 -2.05 -0.22 -12.33
CA SER A 10 -1.99 -1.49 -11.59
C SER A 10 -1.38 -1.29 -10.20
N PHE A 11 -2.03 -1.85 -9.17
CA PHE A 11 -1.52 -1.81 -7.81
C PHE A 11 -0.12 -2.43 -7.70
N ALA A 12 0.16 -3.45 -8.51
CA ALA A 12 1.44 -4.16 -8.50
C ALA A 12 2.64 -3.26 -8.89
N SER A 13 2.43 -2.25 -9.73
CA SER A 13 3.51 -1.31 -10.08
C SER A 13 3.74 -0.26 -9.00
N VAL A 14 2.71 0.10 -8.23
CA VAL A 14 2.78 1.15 -7.19
C VAL A 14 3.26 0.60 -5.85
N TYR A 15 2.87 -0.63 -5.49
CA TYR A 15 3.13 -1.22 -4.18
C TYR A 15 4.63 -1.30 -3.81
N PRO A 16 5.57 -1.66 -4.70
CA PRO A 16 7.00 -1.66 -4.40
C PRO A 16 7.53 -0.29 -3.96
N HIS A 17 7.06 0.79 -4.58
CA HIS A 17 7.43 2.15 -4.21
C HIS A 17 6.89 2.54 -2.83
N TYR A 18 5.72 2.05 -2.46
CA TYR A 18 5.18 2.24 -1.12
C TYR A 18 6.02 1.52 -0.05
N VAL A 19 6.45 0.29 -0.33
CA VAL A 19 7.32 -0.50 0.55
C VAL A 19 8.68 0.16 0.76
N THR A 20 9.30 0.73 -0.28
CA THR A 20 10.59 1.44 -0.13
C THR A 20 10.44 2.71 0.71
N LYS A 21 9.34 3.46 0.54
CA LYS A 21 9.02 4.62 1.38
C LYS A 21 8.82 4.23 2.85
N ALA A 22 8.15 3.11 3.10
CA ALA A 22 7.95 2.58 4.44
C ALA A 22 9.25 2.16 5.13
N LYS A 23 10.14 1.48 4.39
CA LYS A 23 11.49 1.14 4.84
C LYS A 23 12.31 2.38 5.20
N LYS A 24 12.27 3.43 4.36
CA LYS A 24 12.95 4.70 4.64
C LYS A 24 12.42 5.42 5.88
N LYS A 25 11.12 5.28 6.20
CA LYS A 25 10.52 5.84 7.42
C LYS A 25 10.72 4.97 8.68
N ALA A 26 11.53 3.90 8.61
CA ALA A 26 11.75 2.95 9.71
C ALA A 26 10.45 2.45 10.36
N VAL A 27 9.37 2.36 9.58
CA VAL A 27 8.09 1.84 10.08
C VAL A 27 8.21 0.32 10.11
N GLN A 28 8.03 -0.27 11.30
CA GLN A 28 8.00 -1.72 11.47
C GLN A 28 6.97 -2.34 10.51
N LYS A 29 7.38 -3.29 9.67
CA LYS A 29 6.51 -3.95 8.68
C LYS A 29 5.21 -4.48 9.31
N GLN A 30 5.30 -5.04 10.51
CA GLN A 30 4.14 -5.53 11.28
C GLN A 30 3.14 -4.42 11.65
N LYS A 31 3.62 -3.24 12.07
CA LYS A 31 2.74 -2.11 12.42
C LYS A 31 2.01 -1.60 11.19
N GLN A 32 2.70 -1.55 10.06
CA GLN A 32 2.12 -1.11 8.80
C GLN A 32 1.11 -2.11 8.24
N MET A 33 1.38 -3.42 8.32
CA MET A 33 0.41 -4.44 7.93
C MET A 33 -0.83 -4.42 8.83
N LYS A 34 -0.66 -4.22 10.15
CA LYS A 34 -1.80 -4.10 11.08
C LYS A 34 -2.70 -2.90 10.74
N LEU A 35 -2.10 -1.74 10.42
CA LEU A 35 -2.86 -0.56 9.99
C LEU A 35 -3.50 -0.77 8.60
N PHE A 36 -2.79 -1.41 7.67
CA PHE A 36 -3.30 -1.71 6.34
C PHE A 36 -4.53 -2.63 6.42
N PHE A 37 -4.48 -3.70 7.21
CA PHE A 37 -5.61 -4.60 7.44
C PHE A 37 -6.79 -3.89 8.12
N TRP A 38 -6.53 -3.00 9.09
CA TRP A 38 -7.59 -2.19 9.70
C TRP A 38 -8.26 -1.23 8.70
N LEU A 39 -7.50 -0.61 7.80
CA LEU A 39 -8.02 0.32 6.79
C LEU A 39 -8.72 -0.35 5.61
N THR A 40 -8.30 -1.56 5.25
CA THR A 40 -8.74 -2.22 4.01
C THR A 40 -9.63 -3.44 4.26
N GLY A 41 -9.67 -3.94 5.49
CA GLY A 41 -10.41 -5.16 5.85
C GLY A 41 -9.81 -6.45 5.30
N TYR A 42 -8.67 -6.40 4.58
CA TYR A 42 -7.98 -7.58 4.10
C TYR A 42 -7.34 -8.36 5.26
N ASP A 43 -7.21 -9.68 5.08
CA ASP A 43 -6.44 -10.56 5.95
C ASP A 43 -5.28 -11.21 5.18
N GLN A 44 -4.35 -11.80 5.92
CA GLN A 44 -3.18 -12.49 5.36
C GLN A 44 -3.56 -13.95 5.06
N LYS A 45 -4.44 -14.16 4.08
CA LYS A 45 -4.85 -15.49 3.61
C LYS A 45 -4.14 -15.88 2.32
#